data_AF-A0A8C3RHN2-F1
#
_entry.id   AF-A0A8C3RHN2-F1
#
_cell.length_a   1.000
_cell.length_b   1.000
_cell.length_c   1.000
_cell.angle_alpha   90.00
_cell.angle_beta   90.00
_cell.angle_gamma   90.00
#
_symmetry.space_group_name_H-M   'P 1'
#
loop_
_entity.id
_entity.type
_entity.pdbx_description
1 polymer ?
#
loop_
_entity_poly.entity_id
_entity_poly.type
_entity_poly.pdbx_seq_one_letter_code
_entity_poly.pdbx_strand_id
1 'polypeptide(L)'
;MPINQLHHLTSGQLFRQKDDIKPSSPNQQGTFSCVRSTESISTMSFTGKYELQSQENFEPFMRAIGLPEDQIQKGKDLKSVTEIVQDGKKFTVTVTTGTKVMKNQFTIGEESEIELMTGEKVKVVVQMEGNNKLVAEVKGMKSVTELNGDTITHTMTAGNITLKRVSKRV
;
A
#
# COMPACT_ATOMS: atom_id res chain seq x y z
N MET A 1 31.30 59.66 13.47
CA MET A 1 32.19 59.72 14.66
C MET A 1 31.51 58.97 15.79
N PRO A 2 32.22 58.25 16.67
CA PRO A 2 33.28 57.31 16.33
C PRO A 2 33.24 55.99 17.17
N ILE A 3 33.93 54.94 16.66
CA ILE A 3 34.98 54.16 17.37
C ILE A 3 34.58 53.12 18.44
N ASN A 4 34.93 51.85 18.12
CA ASN A 4 35.69 50.85 18.91
C ASN A 4 35.13 50.38 20.29
N GLN A 5 35.46 49.20 20.82
CA GLN A 5 36.42 48.18 20.43
C GLN A 5 36.06 46.83 21.04
N LEU A 6 36.45 45.82 20.28
CA LEU A 6 36.86 44.46 20.63
C LEU A 6 37.87 44.42 21.81
N HIS A 7 37.87 43.30 22.58
CA HIS A 7 38.94 42.67 23.42
C HIS A 7 38.47 42.39 24.85
N HIS A 8 38.87 41.35 25.58
CA HIS A 8 39.59 40.08 25.38
C HIS A 8 39.49 39.35 26.74
N LEU A 9 39.48 38.01 26.73
CA LEU A 9 40.07 37.05 27.69
C LEU A 9 40.15 37.39 29.20
N THR A 10 39.71 36.44 30.06
CA THR A 10 40.64 35.75 30.99
C THR A 10 40.11 34.38 31.49
N SER A 11 41.01 33.40 31.47
CA SER A 11 41.23 32.17 32.28
C SER A 11 40.17 31.69 33.30
N GLY A 12 39.97 30.40 33.58
CA GLY A 12 40.70 29.18 33.24
C GLY A 12 40.56 28.14 34.38
N GLN A 13 40.38 26.85 34.06
CA GLN A 13 40.80 25.68 34.85
C GLN A 13 40.51 24.43 33.98
N LEU A 14 41.48 23.86 33.26
CA LEU A 14 42.51 22.90 33.72
C LEU A 14 41.90 21.59 34.23
N PHE A 15 41.93 20.53 33.42
CA PHE A 15 42.73 19.33 33.70
C PHE A 15 43.01 18.53 32.42
N ARG A 16 44.29 18.19 32.26
CA ARG A 16 44.92 17.38 31.20
C ARG A 16 44.57 15.91 31.40
N GLN A 17 44.42 15.15 30.32
CA GLN A 17 45.43 14.14 29.94
C GLN A 17 45.27 13.75 28.46
N LYS A 18 46.38 13.85 27.73
CA LYS A 18 46.59 13.29 26.39
C LYS A 18 47.27 11.95 26.59
N ASP A 19 46.94 10.95 25.78
CA ASP A 19 47.92 10.06 25.18
C ASP A 19 47.41 9.62 23.81
N ASP A 20 48.23 9.90 22.79
CA ASP A 20 48.12 9.48 21.41
C ASP A 20 48.30 7.95 21.27
N ILE A 21 47.73 7.33 20.22
CA ILE A 21 48.41 6.41 19.28
C ILE A 21 47.42 5.96 18.16
N LYS A 22 47.81 6.33 16.93
CA LYS A 22 47.60 5.82 15.54
C LYS A 22 46.42 4.88 15.11
N PRO A 23 46.06 4.91 13.80
CA PRO A 23 44.91 4.23 13.21
C PRO A 23 45.25 2.85 12.61
N SER A 24 44.28 1.95 12.62
CA SER A 24 44.27 0.73 11.80
C SER A 24 42.88 0.10 11.78
N SER A 25 42.21 0.12 10.62
CA SER A 25 41.21 -0.89 10.23
C SER A 25 41.90 -2.26 10.03
N PRO A 26 41.21 -3.41 9.84
CA PRO A 26 39.77 -3.67 9.82
C PRO A 26 39.34 -4.86 10.72
N ASN A 27 38.04 -5.16 10.68
CA ASN A 27 37.43 -6.48 10.86
C ASN A 27 36.71 -6.79 12.20
N GLN A 28 35.38 -6.80 12.07
CA GLN A 28 34.41 -7.78 12.58
C GLN A 28 33.96 -7.83 14.05
N GLN A 29 32.62 -7.77 14.14
CA GLN A 29 31.73 -8.42 15.10
C GLN A 29 31.59 -7.77 16.48
N GLY A 30 30.65 -6.83 16.54
CA GLY A 30 30.03 -6.36 17.77
C GLY A 30 28.59 -5.97 17.46
N THR A 31 27.66 -6.77 17.96
CA THR A 31 26.22 -6.64 17.80
C THR A 31 25.72 -5.28 18.25
N PHE A 32 25.31 -4.43 17.33
CA PHE A 32 24.38 -3.34 17.63
C PHE A 32 23.10 -3.61 16.86
N SER A 33 22.18 -4.30 17.54
CA SER A 33 20.76 -4.24 17.24
C SER A 33 20.28 -2.80 17.46
N CYS A 34 20.58 -1.91 16.52
CA CYS A 34 19.76 -0.71 16.37
C CYS A 34 18.51 -1.18 15.64
N VAL A 35 17.55 -1.65 16.44
CA VAL A 35 16.16 -1.73 16.02
C VAL A 35 15.82 -0.31 15.57
N ARG A 36 15.87 -0.07 14.26
CA ARG A 36 15.17 1.06 13.67
C ARG A 36 13.72 0.80 14.00
N SER A 37 13.27 1.37 15.10
CA SER A 37 11.89 1.73 15.31
C SER A 37 11.54 2.63 14.13
N THR A 38 11.08 2.02 13.04
CA THR A 38 10.30 2.72 12.05
C THR A 38 9.03 3.10 12.77
N GLU A 39 9.08 4.31 13.32
CA GLU A 39 7.99 5.22 13.55
C GLU A 39 6.72 4.66 12.92
N SER A 40 5.82 4.17 13.77
CA SER A 40 4.47 3.81 13.39
C SER A 40 3.76 5.11 13.04
N ILE A 41 4.03 5.64 11.86
CA ILE A 41 3.11 6.54 11.20
C ILE A 41 1.89 5.65 10.97
N SER A 42 0.86 5.83 11.78
CA SER A 42 -0.49 5.38 11.43
C SER A 42 -0.98 6.23 10.25
N THR A 43 -0.24 6.21 9.14
CA THR A 43 -0.77 6.52 7.83
C THR A 43 -1.87 5.49 7.64
N MET A 44 -3.09 5.93 7.34
CA MET A 44 -4.17 5.04 6.95
C MET A 44 -3.68 4.20 5.78
N SER A 45 -3.16 3.02 6.10
CA SER A 45 -2.65 2.08 5.13
C SER A 45 -3.82 1.21 4.72
N PHE A 46 -3.88 0.93 3.42
CA PHE A 46 -4.83 -0.06 2.93
C PHE A 46 -4.52 -1.45 3.51
N THR A 47 -3.35 -1.63 4.12
CA THR A 47 -2.95 -2.86 4.79
C THR A 47 -4.02 -3.32 5.78
N GLY A 48 -4.52 -4.53 5.56
CA GLY A 48 -5.63 -5.08 6.32
C GLY A 48 -6.29 -6.25 5.63
N LYS A 49 -7.08 -6.99 6.40
CA LYS A 49 -7.94 -8.05 5.91
C LYS A 49 -9.36 -7.53 5.88
N TYR A 50 -10.04 -7.68 4.75
CA TYR A 50 -11.37 -7.15 4.51
C TYR A 50 -12.29 -8.28 4.06
N GLU A 51 -13.43 -8.44 4.72
CA GLU A 51 -14.48 -9.35 4.29
C GLU A 51 -15.52 -8.57 3.47
N LEU A 52 -15.90 -9.13 2.32
CA LEU A 52 -17.00 -8.58 1.52
C LEU A 52 -18.30 -8.55 2.33
N GLN A 53 -18.88 -7.36 2.47
CA GLN A 53 -20.17 -7.15 3.14
C GLN A 53 -21.31 -7.06 2.12
N SER A 54 -21.11 -6.31 1.05
CA SER A 54 -22.12 -6.15 0.01
C SER A 54 -21.49 -5.95 -1.37
N GLN A 55 -22.24 -6.32 -2.40
CA GLN A 55 -21.89 -6.08 -3.79
C GLN A 55 -23.14 -5.74 -4.59
N GLU A 56 -23.05 -4.75 -5.46
CA GLU A 56 -24.11 -4.28 -6.34
C GLU A 56 -23.67 -4.44 -7.79
N ASN A 57 -24.61 -4.82 -8.68
CA ASN A 57 -24.34 -5.04 -10.11
C ASN A 57 -23.24 -6.07 -10.42
N PHE A 58 -22.95 -7.00 -9.51
CA PHE A 58 -21.97 -8.06 -9.73
C PHE A 58 -22.34 -8.96 -10.91
N GLU A 59 -23.56 -9.49 -10.93
CA GLU A 59 -24.00 -10.37 -12.02
C GLU A 59 -23.97 -9.71 -13.41
N PRO A 60 -24.59 -8.54 -13.64
CA PRO A 60 -24.56 -7.90 -14.95
C PRO A 60 -23.14 -7.49 -15.36
N PHE A 61 -22.32 -7.01 -14.43
CA PHE A 61 -20.93 -6.66 -14.72
C PHE A 61 -20.10 -7.88 -15.10
N MET A 62 -20.20 -8.96 -14.33
CA MET A 62 -19.46 -10.19 -14.60
C MET A 62 -19.89 -10.84 -15.93
N ARG A 63 -21.18 -10.78 -16.29
CA ARG A 63 -21.66 -11.20 -17.62
C ARG A 63 -21.09 -10.32 -18.74
N ALA A 64 -21.02 -9.00 -18.52
CA ALA A 64 -20.52 -8.06 -19.51
C ALA A 64 -19.01 -8.23 -19.79
N ILE A 65 -18.21 -8.61 -18.79
CA ILE A 65 -16.79 -8.93 -18.96
C ILE A 65 -16.54 -10.38 -19.42
N GLY A 66 -17.61 -11.16 -19.65
CA GLY A 66 -17.52 -12.51 -20.22
C GLY A 66 -17.27 -13.65 -19.23
N LEU A 67 -17.51 -13.47 -17.92
CA LEU A 67 -17.52 -14.61 -17.00
C LEU A 67 -18.72 -15.53 -17.27
N PRO A 68 -18.51 -16.86 -17.26
CA PRO A 68 -19.61 -17.81 -17.36
C PRO A 68 -20.51 -17.76 -16.13
N GLU A 69 -21.83 -17.88 -16.33
CA GLU A 69 -22.85 -17.73 -15.29
C GLU A 69 -22.66 -18.70 -14.10
N ASP A 70 -22.12 -19.90 -14.34
CA ASP A 70 -21.75 -20.86 -13.30
C ASP A 70 -20.72 -20.29 -12.31
N GLN A 71 -19.71 -19.55 -12.79
CA GLN A 71 -18.71 -18.90 -11.93
C GLN A 71 -19.29 -17.68 -11.21
N ILE A 72 -20.20 -16.95 -11.86
CA ILE A 72 -20.89 -15.80 -11.27
C ILE A 72 -21.76 -16.26 -10.09
N GLN A 73 -22.54 -17.33 -10.26
CA GLN A 73 -23.37 -17.87 -9.19
C GLN A 73 -22.54 -18.46 -8.05
N LYS A 74 -21.43 -19.15 -8.34
CA LYS A 74 -20.51 -19.59 -7.29
C LYS A 74 -19.86 -18.42 -6.55
N GLY A 75 -19.52 -17.34 -7.26
CA GLY A 75 -18.85 -16.18 -6.68
C GLY A 75 -19.77 -15.26 -5.87
N LYS A 76 -21.08 -15.22 -6.16
CA LYS A 76 -22.01 -14.31 -5.46
C LYS A 76 -22.41 -14.78 -4.06
N ASP A 77 -22.50 -16.10 -3.86
CA ASP A 77 -22.84 -16.70 -2.56
C ASP A 77 -21.61 -16.84 -1.64
N LEU A 78 -20.40 -16.76 -2.19
CA LEU A 78 -19.17 -16.84 -1.43
C LEU A 78 -18.71 -15.47 -0.94
N LYS A 79 -18.49 -15.38 0.38
CA LYS A 79 -17.80 -14.23 0.97
C LYS A 79 -16.32 -14.27 0.56
N SER A 80 -15.92 -13.30 -0.25
CA SER A 80 -14.51 -13.09 -0.58
C SER A 80 -13.83 -12.32 0.55
N VAL A 81 -12.72 -12.85 1.06
CA VAL A 81 -11.83 -12.17 1.99
C VAL A 81 -10.67 -11.60 1.17
N THR A 82 -10.43 -10.30 1.28
CA THR A 82 -9.34 -9.60 0.60
C THR A 82 -8.33 -9.12 1.63
N GLU A 83 -7.13 -9.66 1.58
CA GLU A 83 -5.99 -9.17 2.34
C GLU A 83 -5.16 -8.24 1.46
N ILE A 84 -4.93 -7.03 1.93
CA ILE A 84 -4.10 -6.04 1.26
C ILE A 84 -2.87 -5.84 2.12
N VAL A 85 -1.69 -5.80 1.49
CA VAL A 85 -0.42 -5.44 2.11
C VAL A 85 0.19 -4.32 1.29
N GLN A 86 0.27 -3.14 1.89
CA GLN A 86 0.89 -1.96 1.33
C GLN A 86 2.32 -1.82 1.87
N ASP A 87 3.30 -1.86 0.96
CA ASP A 87 4.72 -1.61 1.22
C ASP A 87 5.18 -0.40 0.39
N GLY A 88 5.01 0.78 0.98
CA GLY A 88 5.25 2.07 0.31
C GLY A 88 4.34 2.24 -0.91
N LYS A 89 4.91 2.06 -2.11
CA LYS A 89 4.20 2.13 -3.40
C LYS A 89 3.75 0.76 -3.93
N LYS A 90 4.23 -0.35 -3.36
CA LYS A 90 3.92 -1.70 -3.82
C LYS A 90 2.77 -2.27 -3.00
N PHE A 91 1.74 -2.72 -3.69
CA PHE A 91 0.55 -3.28 -3.09
C PHE A 91 0.46 -4.75 -3.47
N THR A 92 0.20 -5.59 -2.47
CA THR A 92 -0.05 -7.01 -2.65
C THR A 92 -1.47 -7.28 -2.17
N VAL A 93 -2.32 -7.73 -3.07
CA VAL A 93 -3.73 -8.02 -2.81
C VAL A 93 -3.95 -9.52 -2.95
N THR A 94 -4.27 -10.17 -1.85
CA THR A 94 -4.62 -11.59 -1.80
C THR A 94 -6.13 -11.70 -1.61
N VAL A 95 -6.84 -12.21 -2.61
CA VAL A 95 -8.28 -12.47 -2.53
C VAL A 95 -8.50 -13.96 -2.33
N THR A 96 -9.12 -14.32 -1.21
CA THR A 96 -9.57 -15.68 -0.89
C THR A 96 -11.08 -15.75 -1.04
N THR A 97 -11.56 -16.55 -1.99
CA THR A 97 -12.98 -16.79 -2.22
C THR A 97 -13.25 -18.28 -2.09
N GLY A 98 -13.83 -18.70 -0.96
CA GLY A 98 -14.00 -20.11 -0.63
C GLY A 98 -12.65 -20.83 -0.54
N THR A 99 -12.41 -21.79 -1.44
CA THR A 99 -11.15 -22.55 -1.54
C THR A 99 -10.14 -21.95 -2.53
N LYS A 100 -10.53 -20.94 -3.33
CA LYS A 100 -9.65 -20.32 -4.32
C LYS A 100 -8.94 -19.13 -3.70
N VAL A 101 -7.60 -19.12 -3.78
CA VAL A 101 -6.76 -17.99 -3.36
C VAL A 101 -6.10 -17.40 -4.60
N MET A 102 -6.32 -16.10 -4.83
CA MET A 102 -5.72 -15.33 -5.92
C MET A 102 -4.82 -14.25 -5.31
N LYS A 103 -3.59 -14.13 -5.79
CA LYS A 103 -2.64 -13.11 -5.31
C LYS A 103 -2.24 -12.23 -6.48
N ASN A 104 -2.56 -10.94 -6.38
CA ASN A 104 -2.22 -9.92 -7.34
C ASN A 104 -1.25 -8.92 -6.71
N GLN A 105 -0.33 -8.39 -7.51
CA GLN A 105 0.63 -7.40 -7.05
C GLN A 105 0.74 -6.27 -8.07
N PHE A 106 0.73 -5.05 -7.58
CA PHE A 106 0.86 -3.86 -8.42
C PHE A 106 1.67 -2.77 -7.70
N THR A 107 2.27 -1.88 -8.49
CA THR A 107 2.99 -0.71 -7.97
C THR A 107 2.25 0.56 -8.38
N ILE A 108 2.07 1.49 -7.44
CA ILE A 108 1.44 2.79 -7.70
C ILE A 108 2.29 3.60 -8.67
N GLY A 109 1.65 4.10 -9.73
CA GLY A 109 2.26 4.91 -10.78
C GLY A 109 2.98 4.11 -11.86
N GLU A 110 2.98 2.78 -11.78
CA GLU A 110 3.63 1.91 -12.77
C GLU A 110 2.62 0.95 -13.42
N GLU A 111 2.89 0.56 -14.66
CA GLU A 111 2.11 -0.47 -15.35
C GLU A 111 2.36 -1.83 -14.66
N SER A 112 1.29 -2.42 -14.15
CA SER A 112 1.32 -3.72 -13.49
C SER A 112 0.35 -4.68 -14.17
N GLU A 113 0.75 -5.95 -14.29
CA GLU A 113 -0.13 -7.00 -14.78
C GLU A 113 -0.96 -7.57 -13.62
N ILE A 114 -2.28 -7.44 -13.71
CA ILE A 114 -3.24 -7.98 -12.73
C ILE A 114 -4.06 -9.08 -13.40
N GLU A 115 -4.19 -10.21 -12.71
CA GLU A 115 -5.10 -11.27 -13.12
C GLU A 115 -6.50 -11.01 -12.56
N LEU A 116 -7.45 -10.85 -13.46
CA LEU A 116 -8.86 -10.69 -13.13
C LEU A 116 -9.49 -12.02 -12.75
N MET A 117 -10.67 -11.98 -12.11
CA MET A 117 -11.44 -13.20 -11.81
C MET A 117 -11.87 -13.98 -13.06
N THR A 118 -11.87 -13.34 -14.24
CA THR A 118 -12.05 -14.00 -15.55
C THR A 118 -10.89 -14.93 -15.92
N GLY A 119 -9.73 -14.81 -15.26
CA GLY A 119 -8.46 -15.40 -15.68
C GLY A 119 -7.72 -14.57 -16.74
N GLU A 120 -8.31 -13.46 -17.19
CA GLU A 120 -7.63 -12.54 -18.09
C GLU A 120 -6.60 -11.71 -17.32
N LYS A 121 -5.40 -11.61 -17.88
CA LYS A 121 -4.36 -10.73 -17.38
C LYS A 121 -4.43 -9.39 -18.09
N VAL A 122 -4.63 -8.34 -17.32
CA VAL A 122 -4.72 -6.98 -17.84
C VAL A 122 -3.63 -6.11 -17.27
N LYS A 123 -3.04 -5.28 -18.12
CA LYS A 123 -2.11 -4.23 -17.71
C LYS A 123 -2.90 -3.05 -17.19
N VAL A 124 -2.65 -2.66 -15.96
CA VAL A 124 -3.33 -1.55 -15.29
C VAL A 124 -2.33 -0.67 -14.58
N VAL A 125 -2.56 0.64 -14.65
CA VAL A 125 -1.79 1.62 -13.90
C VAL A 125 -2.67 2.09 -12.76
N VAL A 126 -2.26 1.81 -11.53
CA VAL A 126 -2.96 2.27 -10.32
C VAL A 126 -2.32 3.56 -9.84
N GLN A 127 -3.11 4.60 -9.70
CA GLN A 127 -2.71 5.89 -9.15
C GLN A 127 -3.33 6.06 -7.77
N MET A 128 -2.62 6.74 -6.87
CA MET A 128 -3.17 7.09 -5.56
C MET A 128 -3.60 8.55 -5.57
N GLU A 129 -4.88 8.80 -5.32
CA GLU A 129 -5.46 10.13 -5.15
C GLU A 129 -5.60 10.44 -3.65
N GLY A 130 -4.89 11.45 -3.17
CA GLY A 130 -4.84 11.77 -1.75
C GLY A 130 -4.21 10.64 -0.93
N ASN A 131 -4.81 10.32 0.23
CA ASN A 131 -4.23 9.35 1.17
C ASN A 131 -5.07 8.08 1.34
N ASN A 132 -6.27 8.04 0.75
CA ASN A 132 -7.25 6.99 1.02
C ASN A 132 -8.03 6.53 -0.23
N LYS A 133 -7.61 6.94 -1.43
CA LYS A 133 -8.27 6.56 -2.69
C LYS A 133 -7.25 6.09 -3.71
N LEU A 134 -7.52 4.96 -4.32
CA LEU A 134 -6.78 4.41 -5.46
C LEU A 134 -7.68 4.51 -6.69
N VAL A 135 -7.14 5.01 -7.79
CA VAL A 135 -7.83 5.10 -9.07
C VAL A 135 -6.98 4.41 -10.12
N ALA A 136 -7.60 3.49 -10.85
CA ALA A 136 -6.97 2.75 -11.91
C ALA A 136 -7.82 2.85 -13.17
N GLU A 137 -7.18 3.02 -14.32
CA GLU A 137 -7.86 3.12 -15.60
C GLU A 137 -7.21 2.15 -16.59
N VAL A 138 -8.02 1.32 -17.24
CA VAL A 138 -7.55 0.31 -18.19
C VAL A 138 -8.57 0.12 -19.30
N LYS A 139 -8.16 0.33 -20.56
CA LYS A 139 -8.99 0.09 -21.77
C LYS A 139 -10.42 0.68 -21.68
N GLY A 140 -10.58 1.87 -21.11
CA GLY A 140 -11.89 2.52 -20.93
C GLY A 140 -12.72 2.02 -19.75
N MET A 141 -12.16 1.14 -18.91
CA MET A 141 -12.71 0.79 -17.60
C MET A 141 -12.01 1.60 -16.52
N LYS A 142 -12.80 2.12 -15.58
CA LYS A 142 -12.31 2.87 -14.42
C LYS A 142 -12.59 2.09 -13.14
N SER A 143 -11.54 1.80 -12.39
CA SER A 143 -11.60 1.17 -11.07
C SER A 143 -11.21 2.20 -10.01
N VAL A 144 -12.01 2.31 -8.95
CA VAL A 144 -11.81 3.26 -7.86
C VAL A 144 -11.94 2.50 -6.55
N THR A 145 -10.91 2.52 -5.72
CA THR A 145 -10.89 1.89 -4.39
C THR A 145 -10.72 2.96 -3.33
N GLU A 146 -11.74 3.17 -2.51
CA GLU A 146 -11.76 4.18 -1.44
C GLU A 146 -11.76 3.51 -0.07
N LEU A 147 -10.79 3.87 0.77
CA LEU A 147 -10.69 3.46 2.15
C LEU A 147 -11.31 4.54 3.05
N ASN A 148 -12.30 4.14 3.85
CA ASN A 148 -12.99 4.97 4.82
C ASN A 148 -12.89 4.29 6.19
N GLY A 149 -11.83 4.60 6.93
CA GLY A 149 -11.50 3.94 8.20
C GLY A 149 -11.31 2.44 8.01
N ASP A 150 -12.30 1.66 8.42
CA ASP A 150 -12.30 0.19 8.34
C ASP A 150 -13.08 -0.35 7.13
N THR A 151 -13.64 0.50 6.29
CA THR A 151 -14.46 0.08 5.15
C THR A 151 -13.78 0.45 3.84
N ILE A 152 -13.60 -0.54 2.95
CA ILE A 152 -13.17 -0.32 1.57
C ILE A 152 -14.38 -0.38 0.65
N THR A 153 -14.55 0.66 -0.15
CA THR A 153 -15.49 0.69 -1.27
C THR A 153 -14.72 0.58 -2.56
N HIS A 154 -14.93 -0.50 -3.30
CA HIS A 154 -14.35 -0.71 -4.62
C HIS A 154 -15.43 -0.57 -5.69
N THR A 155 -15.23 0.36 -6.62
CA THR A 155 -16.16 0.70 -7.68
C THR A 155 -15.47 0.50 -9.03
N MET A 156 -16.00 -0.38 -9.87
CA MET A 156 -15.53 -0.61 -11.24
C MET A 156 -16.61 -0.17 -12.21
N THR A 157 -16.26 0.68 -13.16
CA THR A 157 -17.16 1.15 -14.22
C THR A 157 -16.61 0.75 -15.57
N ALA A 158 -17.43 0.06 -16.36
CA ALA A 158 -17.13 -0.31 -17.74
C ALA A 158 -18.32 0.08 -18.63
N GLY A 159 -18.13 1.11 -19.46
CA GLY A 159 -19.21 1.67 -20.27
C GLY A 159 -20.40 2.13 -19.41
N ASN A 160 -21.54 1.46 -19.55
CA ASN A 160 -22.80 1.81 -18.86
C ASN A 160 -23.06 0.99 -17.59
N ILE A 161 -22.15 0.06 -17.23
CA ILE A 161 -22.33 -0.83 -16.07
C ILE A 161 -21.31 -0.46 -15.01
N THR A 162 -21.79 -0.26 -13.78
CA THR A 162 -20.96 0.03 -12.62
C THR A 162 -21.16 -1.05 -11.56
N LEU A 163 -20.10 -1.80 -11.28
CA LEU A 163 -19.97 -2.71 -10.15
C LEU A 163 -19.51 -1.93 -8.93
N LYS A 164 -20.19 -2.12 -7.79
CA LYS A 164 -19.77 -1.58 -6.51
C LYS A 164 -19.65 -2.71 -5.50
N ARG A 165 -18.56 -2.75 -4.75
CA ARG A 165 -18.30 -3.73 -3.69
C ARG A 165 -17.92 -2.97 -2.43
N VAL A 166 -18.54 -3.33 -1.32
CA VAL A 166 -18.21 -2.77 -0.01
C VAL A 166 -17.68 -3.92 0.85
N SER A 167 -16.45 -3.76 1.32
CA SER A 167 -15.78 -4.72 2.19
C SER A 167 -15.41 -4.04 3.50
N LYS A 168 -15.55 -4.75 4.62
CA LYS A 168 -15.23 -4.23 5.95
C LYS A 168 -14.05 -5.00 6.53
N ARG A 169 -13.17 -4.30 7.22
CA ARG A 169 -12.01 -4.87 7.91
C ARG A 169 -12.49 -5.92 8.95
N VAL A 170 -11.81 -7.06 8.98
CA VAL A 170 -12.07 -8.20 9.90
C VAL A 170 -10.79 -8.64 10.60
#